data_AF-A0A6P3I4G9-F1
#
_entry.id   AF-A0A6P3I4G9-F1
#
_cell.length_a   1.000
_cell.length_b   1.000
_cell.length_c   1.000
_cell.angle_alpha   90.00
_cell.angle_beta   90.00
_cell.angle_gamma   90.00
#
_symmetry.space_group_name_H-M   'P 1'
#
loop_
_entity.id
_entity.type
_entity.pdbx_description
1 polymer ?
#
loop_
_entity_poly.entity_id
_entity_poly.type
_entity_poly.pdbx_seq_one_letter_code
_entity_poly.pdbx_strand_id
1 'polypeptide(L)'
;MGSGCTARAGGTAKPVRLRFLRRWGWWSEPLWCPVGGFLVAFSLRVEAPVTFGDNTAANNVRFLCSDGTELQGPGLTWGDFGNWSELCPKGICGLQTKIQQPQGLLDDTAINDALFFCCRN
;
A
#
# COMPACT_ATOMS: atom_id res chain seq x y z
N MET A 1 -3.52 29.14 0.27
CA MET A 1 -4.09 28.52 -0.94
C MET A 1 -2.95 27.89 -1.72
N GLY A 2 -2.84 26.57 -1.75
CA GLY A 2 -1.78 25.90 -2.49
C GLY A 2 -1.68 24.40 -2.21
N SER A 3 -2.03 23.61 -3.22
CA SER A 3 -1.58 22.22 -3.45
C SER A 3 -1.87 21.16 -2.38
N GLY A 4 -3.14 20.98 -2.02
CA GLY A 4 -3.61 19.68 -1.54
C GLY A 4 -3.91 18.77 -2.74
N CYS A 5 -3.25 17.63 -2.85
CA CYS A 5 -3.59 16.56 -3.80
C CYS A 5 -4.99 16.02 -3.47
N THR A 6 -6.03 16.74 -3.90
CA THR A 6 -7.42 16.29 -3.82
C THR A 6 -7.68 15.41 -5.02
N ALA A 7 -7.63 14.09 -4.83
CA ALA A 7 -8.18 13.16 -5.79
C ALA A 7 -9.68 13.48 -5.94
N ARG A 8 -10.10 14.00 -7.09
CA ARG A 8 -11.52 14.12 -7.42
C ARG A 8 -12.11 12.72 -7.48
N ALA A 9 -13.31 12.51 -6.94
CA ALA A 9 -14.03 11.28 -7.24
C ALA A 9 -14.25 11.14 -8.74
N GLY A 10 -13.99 9.94 -9.26
CA GLY A 10 -13.99 9.68 -10.71
C GLY A 10 -12.82 10.33 -11.46
N GLY A 11 -11.82 10.88 -10.76
CA GLY A 11 -10.65 11.49 -11.37
C GLY A 11 -9.69 10.44 -11.91
N THR A 12 -9.47 10.46 -13.24
CA THR A 12 -8.42 9.70 -13.91
C THR A 12 -7.04 10.20 -13.47
N ALA A 13 -6.53 9.71 -12.34
CA ALA A 13 -5.12 9.90 -12.01
C ALA A 13 -4.30 9.18 -13.08
N LYS A 14 -3.43 9.91 -13.78
CA LYS A 14 -2.56 9.29 -14.78
C LYS A 14 -1.51 8.45 -14.06
N PRO A 15 -1.41 7.14 -14.33
CA PRO A 15 -0.37 6.32 -13.70
C PRO A 15 0.99 6.78 -14.20
N VAL A 16 1.86 7.19 -13.28
CA VAL A 16 3.28 7.43 -13.57
C VAL A 16 4.03 6.14 -13.24
N ARG A 17 4.67 5.53 -14.24
CA ARG A 17 5.40 4.27 -14.09
C ARG A 17 6.81 4.43 -14.67
N LEU A 18 7.82 4.01 -13.92
CA LEU A 18 9.12 3.74 -14.50
C LEU A 18 8.98 2.45 -15.35
N ARG A 19 9.45 2.47 -16.60
CA ARG A 19 9.58 1.25 -17.43
C ARG A 19 10.74 0.42 -16.90
N PHE A 20 10.53 -0.30 -15.80
CA PHE A 20 11.36 -1.43 -15.44
C PHE A 20 10.71 -2.71 -15.97
N LEU A 21 11.51 -3.63 -16.51
CA LEU A 21 11.10 -4.93 -17.06
C LEU A 21 10.71 -5.91 -15.95
N ARG A 22 9.84 -5.53 -15.00
CA ARG A 22 9.34 -6.49 -14.02
C ARG A 22 8.42 -7.48 -14.73
N ARG A 23 8.80 -8.75 -14.72
CA ARG A 23 8.17 -9.83 -15.49
C ARG A 23 6.90 -10.39 -14.84
N TRP A 24 6.57 -9.94 -13.62
CA TRP A 24 5.57 -10.57 -12.77
C TRP A 24 4.63 -9.56 -12.11
N GLY A 25 3.40 -10.02 -11.85
CA GLY A 25 2.32 -9.25 -11.25
C GLY A 25 1.49 -8.47 -12.26
N TRP A 26 0.31 -8.04 -11.83
CA TRP A 26 -0.58 -7.17 -12.59
C TRP A 26 -1.06 -6.05 -11.68
N TRP A 27 -1.24 -4.86 -12.24
CA TRP A 27 -1.87 -3.76 -11.51
C TRP A 27 -3.38 -3.98 -11.55
N SER A 28 -4.03 -3.97 -10.39
CA SER A 28 -5.47 -3.84 -10.35
C SER A 28 -5.89 -2.40 -10.69
N GLU A 29 -7.18 -2.22 -10.93
CA GLU A 29 -7.75 -0.88 -10.88
C GLU A 29 -7.50 -0.26 -9.49
N PRO A 30 -7.20 1.05 -9.42
CA PRO A 30 -7.01 1.74 -8.15
C PRO A 30 -8.32 1.81 -7.36
N LEU A 31 -8.23 1.55 -6.06
CA LEU A 31 -9.29 1.84 -5.12
C LEU A 31 -9.12 3.27 -4.61
N TRP A 32 -10.21 4.03 -4.61
CA TRP A 32 -10.21 5.43 -4.19
C TRP A 32 -11.10 5.60 -2.96
N CYS A 33 -10.70 6.51 -2.08
CA CYS A 33 -11.64 6.98 -1.06
C CYS A 33 -12.84 7.67 -1.72
N PRO A 34 -13.99 7.71 -1.04
CA PRO A 34 -15.14 8.51 -1.49
C PRO A 34 -14.78 9.97 -1.73
N VAL A 35 -15.66 10.70 -2.42
CA VAL A 35 -15.37 12.05 -2.93
C VAL A 35 -14.83 12.98 -1.83
N GLY A 36 -13.64 13.53 -2.05
CA GLY A 36 -12.99 14.44 -1.10
C GLY A 36 -12.29 13.75 0.07
N GLY A 37 -12.35 12.43 0.15
CA GLY A 37 -11.65 11.63 1.15
C GLY A 37 -10.19 11.38 0.80
N PHE A 38 -9.42 11.02 1.82
CA PHE A 38 -8.00 10.69 1.71
C PHE A 38 -7.65 9.52 2.64
N LEU A 39 -6.55 8.83 2.35
CA LEU A 39 -6.07 7.71 3.15
C LEU A 39 -5.49 8.24 4.47
N VAL A 40 -5.92 7.68 5.60
CA VAL A 40 -5.50 8.11 6.94
C VAL A 40 -4.80 7.02 7.74
N ALA A 41 -4.99 5.74 7.42
CA ALA A 41 -4.27 4.65 8.08
C ALA A 41 -4.17 3.44 7.16
N PHE A 42 -3.31 2.50 7.51
CA PHE A 42 -3.14 1.25 6.77
C PHE A 42 -2.94 0.06 7.71
N SER A 43 -3.18 -1.14 7.20
CA SER A 43 -2.90 -2.42 7.85
C SER A 43 -2.44 -3.40 6.77
N LEU A 44 -1.28 -4.02 7.00
CA LEU A 44 -0.73 -5.03 6.09
C LEU A 44 -1.25 -6.41 6.46
N ARG A 45 -1.48 -7.23 5.44
CA ARG A 45 -1.73 -8.65 5.59
C ARG A 45 -0.43 -9.41 5.42
N VAL A 46 -0.03 -10.13 6.46
CA VAL A 46 1.22 -10.89 6.50
C VAL A 46 0.97 -12.25 7.12
N GLU A 47 1.78 -13.24 6.76
CA GLU A 47 1.78 -14.52 7.46
C GLU A 47 2.50 -14.40 8.81
N ALA A 48 2.07 -15.20 9.79
CA ALA A 48 2.76 -15.26 11.06
C ALA A 48 4.20 -15.78 10.84
N PRO A 49 5.21 -15.26 11.56
CA PRO A 49 6.56 -15.75 11.42
C PRO A 49 6.62 -17.24 11.77
N VAL A 50 6.92 -18.13 10.80
CA VAL A 50 7.20 -19.54 11.08
C VAL A 50 8.71 -19.74 11.25
N THR A 51 9.14 -20.61 12.16
CA THR A 51 10.57 -20.75 12.50
C THR A 51 11.47 -21.23 11.35
N PHE A 52 10.90 -21.73 10.24
CA PHE A 52 11.62 -22.14 9.03
C PHE A 52 10.80 -21.82 7.77
N GLY A 53 11.28 -20.93 6.89
CA GLY A 53 10.61 -20.55 5.63
C GLY A 53 10.72 -19.05 5.33
N ASP A 54 10.53 -18.67 4.08
CA ASP A 54 10.55 -17.26 3.64
C ASP A 54 9.31 -16.56 4.22
N ASN A 55 9.53 -15.63 5.15
CA ASN A 55 8.55 -15.40 6.23
C ASN A 55 7.78 -14.10 6.20
N THR A 56 7.96 -13.22 5.22
CA THR A 56 7.62 -11.82 5.53
C THR A 56 7.35 -10.91 4.34
N ALA A 57 6.79 -11.44 3.26
CA ALA A 57 6.23 -10.58 2.22
C ALA A 57 4.82 -10.10 2.64
N ALA A 58 4.50 -8.84 2.32
CA ALA A 58 3.14 -8.33 2.40
C ALA A 58 2.27 -9.02 1.33
N ASN A 59 1.29 -9.80 1.78
CA ASN A 59 0.35 -10.53 0.92
C ASN A 59 -0.77 -9.62 0.41
N ASN A 60 -1.16 -8.63 1.23
CA ASN A 60 -2.19 -7.65 0.89
C ASN A 60 -2.05 -6.40 1.76
N VAL A 61 -2.82 -5.36 1.45
CA VAL A 61 -2.93 -4.14 2.25
C VAL A 61 -4.38 -3.68 2.27
N ARG A 62 -4.80 -3.13 3.41
CA ARG A 62 -6.02 -2.33 3.50
C ARG A 62 -5.70 -0.94 4.02
N PHE A 63 -6.50 0.03 3.59
CA PHE A 63 -6.42 1.40 4.04
C PHE A 63 -7.74 1.85 4.65
N LEU A 64 -7.63 2.79 5.58
CA LEU A 64 -8.77 3.52 6.12
C LEU A 64 -8.82 4.91 5.47
N CYS A 65 -9.99 5.30 5.02
CA CYS A 65 -10.28 6.64 4.51
C CYS A 65 -10.67 7.59 5.65
N SER A 66 -10.55 8.89 5.40
CA SER A 66 -10.90 9.95 6.34
C SER A 66 -12.37 9.94 6.79
N ASP A 67 -13.26 9.29 6.04
CA ASP A 67 -14.68 9.10 6.38
C ASP A 67 -14.98 7.76 7.07
N GLY A 68 -13.96 6.96 7.35
CA GLY A 68 -14.09 5.63 7.94
C GLY A 68 -14.27 4.49 6.94
N THR A 69 -14.35 4.79 5.64
CA THR A 69 -14.44 3.73 4.61
C THR A 69 -13.14 2.90 4.59
N GLU A 70 -13.26 1.57 4.64
CA GLU A 70 -12.13 0.67 4.45
C GLU A 70 -11.97 0.29 2.98
N LEU A 71 -10.74 0.39 2.46
CA LEU A 71 -10.36 -0.03 1.13
C LEU A 71 -9.38 -1.20 1.24
N GLN A 72 -9.83 -2.40 0.92
CA GLN A 72 -8.97 -3.59 0.89
C GLN A 72 -8.49 -3.86 -0.53
N GLY A 73 -7.18 -3.97 -0.71
CA GLY A 73 -6.57 -4.31 -2.00
C GLY A 73 -6.97 -5.72 -2.48
N PRO A 74 -6.94 -5.97 -3.80
CA PRO A 74 -7.20 -7.29 -4.38
C PRO A 74 -5.95 -8.20 -4.34
N GLY A 75 -5.14 -8.09 -3.28
CA GLY A 75 -3.99 -8.97 -3.05
C GLY A 75 -4.40 -10.37 -2.58
N LEU A 76 -3.42 -11.14 -2.12
CA LEU A 76 -3.63 -12.53 -1.67
C LEU A 76 -4.50 -12.60 -0.41
N THR A 77 -5.14 -13.75 -0.22
CA THR A 77 -6.04 -14.00 0.91
C THR A 77 -5.39 -14.78 2.07
N TRP A 78 -4.08 -14.98 2.04
CA TRP A 78 -3.34 -15.74 3.05
C TRP A 78 -2.72 -14.83 4.12
N GLY A 79 -2.53 -15.37 5.32
CA GLY A 79 -2.09 -14.63 6.51
C GLY A 79 -3.21 -13.82 7.16
N ASP A 80 -2.84 -12.92 8.06
CA ASP A 80 -3.78 -12.10 8.83
C ASP A 80 -3.41 -10.62 8.73
N PHE A 81 -4.42 -9.76 8.85
CA PHE A 81 -4.18 -8.32 8.96
C PHE A 81 -3.61 -8.00 10.34
N GLY A 82 -2.49 -7.29 10.36
CA GLY A 82 -1.96 -6.73 11.60
C GLY A 82 -2.82 -5.59 12.14
N ASN A 83 -2.39 -5.03 13.27
CA ASN A 83 -3.00 -3.83 13.83
C ASN A 83 -2.98 -2.67 12.82
N TRP A 84 -3.95 -1.78 12.93
CA TRP A 84 -3.93 -0.52 12.20
C TRP A 84 -2.74 0.34 12.62
N SER A 85 -2.19 1.08 11.66
CA SER A 85 -1.24 2.16 11.93
C SER A 85 -1.88 3.27 12.77
N GLU A 86 -1.05 4.16 13.30
CA GLU A 86 -1.52 5.46 13.77
C GLU A 86 -2.23 6.22 12.64
N LEU A 87 -3.21 7.05 13.01
CA LEU A 87 -3.93 7.88 12.07
C LEU A 87 -3.05 9.05 11.59
N CYS A 88 -3.09 9.33 10.29
CA CYS A 88 -2.62 10.56 9.68
C CYS A 88 -3.81 11.53 9.49
N PRO A 89 -4.06 12.50 10.39
CA PRO A 89 -5.29 13.31 10.36
C PRO A 89 -5.42 14.19 9.11
N LYS A 90 -4.30 14.49 8.46
CA LYS A 90 -4.20 15.29 7.22
C LYS A 90 -3.90 14.43 5.98
N GLY A 91 -3.98 13.12 6.15
CA GLY A 91 -3.72 12.15 5.12
C GLY A 91 -2.26 11.76 4.96
N ILE A 92 -2.09 10.71 4.16
CA ILE A 92 -0.80 10.14 3.75
C ILE A 92 -0.35 10.82 2.45
N CYS A 93 0.91 11.28 2.39
CA CYS A 93 1.50 11.85 1.18
C CYS A 93 2.93 11.39 0.87
N GLY A 94 3.48 10.48 1.66
CA GLY A 94 4.73 9.80 1.35
C GLY A 94 4.62 8.30 1.52
N LEU A 95 5.41 7.56 0.76
CA LEU A 95 5.56 6.11 0.83
C LEU A 95 7.05 5.76 0.76
N GLN A 96 7.48 4.82 1.60
CA GLN A 96 8.75 4.13 1.47
C GLN A 96 8.51 2.63 1.64
N THR A 97 8.97 1.82 0.68
CA THR A 97 8.85 0.36 0.73
C THR A 97 10.18 -0.26 1.13
N LYS A 98 10.13 -1.25 2.01
CA LYS A 98 11.24 -2.16 2.28
C LYS A 98 11.06 -3.40 1.41
N ILE A 99 12.05 -3.69 0.58
CA ILE A 99 11.98 -4.74 -0.44
C ILE A 99 13.07 -5.77 -0.16
N GLN A 100 12.73 -7.07 -0.27
CA GLN A 100 13.72 -8.14 -0.22
C GLN A 100 14.64 -8.04 -1.44
N GLN A 101 15.95 -8.07 -1.21
CA GLN A 101 16.93 -8.13 -2.31
C GLN A 101 16.89 -9.51 -2.97
N PRO A 102 17.09 -9.60 -4.29
CA PRO A 102 17.14 -10.88 -5.00
C PRO A 102 18.15 -11.84 -4.34
N GLN A 103 17.75 -13.07 -4.02
CA GLN A 103 18.61 -14.06 -3.35
C GLN A 103 19.21 -15.10 -4.34
N GLY A 104 19.07 -14.91 -5.66
CA GLY A 104 19.64 -15.84 -6.64
C GLY A 104 19.36 -15.50 -8.11
N LEU A 105 19.34 -16.51 -8.97
CA LEU A 105 19.06 -16.38 -10.42
C LEU A 105 17.57 -16.12 -10.74
N LEU A 106 16.70 -16.23 -9.74
CA LEU A 106 15.28 -15.90 -9.81
C LEU A 106 15.04 -14.56 -9.08
N ASP A 107 14.17 -13.72 -9.61
CA ASP A 107 13.83 -12.43 -8.99
C ASP A 107 12.91 -12.67 -7.78
N ASP A 108 13.50 -12.89 -6.60
CA ASP A 108 12.78 -13.05 -5.31
C ASP A 108 12.36 -11.70 -4.71
N THR A 109 11.95 -10.75 -5.56
CA THR A 109 11.60 -9.42 -5.04
C THR A 109 10.16 -9.38 -4.53
N ALA A 110 10.01 -9.28 -3.21
CA ALA A 110 8.76 -8.98 -2.53
C ALA A 110 8.86 -7.71 -1.66
N ILE A 111 7.73 -7.04 -1.43
CA ILE A 111 7.63 -5.98 -0.43
C ILE A 111 7.56 -6.65 0.94
N ASN A 112 8.54 -6.39 1.80
CA ASN A 112 8.55 -6.90 3.16
C ASN A 112 7.90 -5.94 4.16
N ASP A 113 7.94 -4.64 3.89
CA ASP A 113 7.35 -3.62 4.76
C ASP A 113 7.05 -2.32 3.99
N ALA A 114 6.19 -1.48 4.56
CA ALA A 114 5.86 -0.17 4.02
C ALA A 114 5.71 0.88 5.13
N LEU A 115 6.40 2.01 4.95
CA LEU A 115 6.22 3.22 5.76
C LEU A 115 5.40 4.23 4.96
N PHE A 116 4.37 4.75 5.60
CA PHE A 116 3.58 5.87 5.09
C PHE A 116 3.83 7.11 5.92
N PHE A 117 4.04 8.25 5.24
CA PHE A 117 4.35 9.51 5.89
C PHE A 117 3.12 10.41 5.87
N CYS A 118 2.69 10.84 7.05
CA CYS A 118 1.61 11.80 7.20
C CYS A 118 2.01 13.19 6.68
N CYS A 119 1.06 13.89 6.09
CA CYS A 119 1.30 15.26 5.65
C CYS A 119 1.52 16.21 6.82
N ARG A 120 2.51 17.09 6.65
CA ARG A 120 2.66 18.31 7.44
C ARG A 120 1.87 19.40 6.70
N ASN A 121 1.27 20.32 7.46
CA ASN A 121 0.40 21.40 6.96
C ASN A 121 0.85 22.05 5.65
#